data_AF-A0A7W1H366-F1
#
_entry.id   AF-A0A7W1H366-F1
#
_cell.length_a   1.000
_cell.length_b   1.000
_cell.length_c   1.000
_cell.angle_alpha   90.00
_cell.angle_beta   90.00
_cell.angle_gamma   90.00
#
_symmetry.space_group_name_H-M   'P 1'
#
loop_
_entity.id
_entity.type
_entity.pdbx_description
1 polymer ?
#
loop_
_entity_poly.entity_id
_entity_poly.type
_entity_poly.pdbx_seq_one_letter_code
_entity_poly.pdbx_strand_id
1 'polypeptide(L)'
;MRLAYFSPMPPERTGVADYSALLLPALREHLDVTLVRRGSKRAPRGTDAALYHVGNNPDAHAWIVDAMRRRPGVVVLHDFVVHHLVAGMTIGRRDGHGYLDTMEREHGVVGRLLAHGVLDKRIAPLWESRPEDFPLAWFVLEHATGLIVHSRAVHQLVRAAGYEGPVWVVPHPAWPVPAVEPEHVASGPVLGCFGVVNASKRIPELLRAFADVREANPEAVLLLVGPTSPGFDLDRRLQRLGLDNEGLVREGWVDEGRLWELMAGVDVSVNLRHPTMGETSGVAIRSLSLGKPLVVSDVGWFSELPDDAALKVPVDSHEVETLTAALELLVERDDVRAQMGAAAARLAQQQHDLGRVAELYVAALEEAAGGAAVRDAVLREVSRAAADVGISPEDAEAGEIARRLAEVELGR
;
A
#
# COMPACT_ATOMS: atom_id res chain seq x y z
N MET A 1 -19.08 7.94 -16.32
CA MET A 1 -17.76 7.63 -16.93
C MET A 1 -17.56 6.12 -16.96
N ARG A 2 -16.95 5.58 -18.03
CA ARG A 2 -16.61 4.16 -18.21
C ARG A 2 -15.15 3.91 -17.84
N LEU A 3 -14.90 3.03 -16.88
CA LEU A 3 -13.57 2.81 -16.29
C LEU A 3 -13.05 1.40 -16.59
N ALA A 4 -11.83 1.30 -17.13
CA ALA A 4 -11.09 0.04 -17.15
C ALA A 4 -10.38 -0.17 -15.81
N TYR A 5 -10.74 -1.21 -15.06
CA TYR A 5 -10.21 -1.48 -13.72
C TYR A 5 -9.20 -2.62 -13.77
N PHE A 6 -7.92 -2.32 -13.58
CA PHE A 6 -6.82 -3.28 -13.58
C PHE A 6 -6.33 -3.52 -12.15
N SER A 7 -6.62 -4.70 -11.62
CA SER A 7 -6.20 -5.09 -10.27
C SER A 7 -6.07 -6.60 -10.15
N PRO A 8 -5.21 -7.12 -9.24
CA PRO A 8 -5.41 -8.46 -8.70
C PRO A 8 -6.80 -8.56 -8.05
N MET A 9 -7.39 -9.76 -8.09
CA MET A 9 -8.69 -10.05 -7.48
C MET A 9 -8.64 -11.42 -6.78
N PRO A 10 -9.50 -11.69 -5.78
CA PRO A 10 -9.63 -13.03 -5.24
C PRO A 10 -9.87 -14.05 -6.36
N PRO A 11 -9.26 -15.25 -6.31
CA PRO A 11 -8.59 -15.87 -5.16
C PRO A 11 -7.09 -15.56 -5.01
N GLU A 12 -6.55 -14.55 -5.69
CA GLU A 12 -5.16 -14.13 -5.47
C GLU A 12 -4.95 -13.67 -4.02
N ARG A 13 -4.03 -14.30 -3.28
CA ARG A 13 -3.80 -14.07 -1.85
C ARG A 13 -2.93 -12.83 -1.63
N THR A 14 -3.48 -11.66 -1.91
CA THR A 14 -2.78 -10.37 -1.75
C THR A 14 -3.71 -9.34 -1.11
N GLY A 15 -3.15 -8.43 -0.30
CA GLY A 15 -3.95 -7.35 0.29
C GLY A 15 -4.64 -6.46 -0.76
N VAL A 16 -4.03 -6.28 -1.94
CA VAL A 16 -4.62 -5.49 -3.04
C VAL A 16 -5.82 -6.20 -3.68
N ALA A 17 -5.83 -7.53 -3.69
CA ALA A 17 -6.99 -8.31 -4.13
C ALA A 17 -8.18 -8.10 -3.19
N ASP A 18 -7.95 -8.18 -1.87
CA ASP A 18 -9.01 -7.95 -0.86
C ASP A 18 -9.48 -6.49 -0.88
N TYR A 19 -8.54 -5.55 -0.99
CA TYR A 19 -8.82 -4.11 -1.20
C TYR A 19 -9.75 -3.89 -2.39
N SER A 20 -9.46 -4.54 -3.51
CA SER A 20 -10.22 -4.33 -4.74
C SER A 20 -11.57 -5.03 -4.73
N ALA A 21 -11.67 -6.18 -4.05
CA ALA A 21 -12.95 -6.82 -3.79
C ALA A 21 -13.86 -5.94 -2.91
N LEU A 22 -13.29 -5.19 -1.97
CA LEU A 22 -14.00 -4.21 -1.14
C LEU A 22 -14.43 -2.97 -1.95
N LEU A 23 -13.51 -2.36 -2.71
CA LEU A 23 -13.77 -1.08 -3.39
C LEU A 23 -14.65 -1.22 -4.65
N LEU A 24 -14.47 -2.29 -5.43
CA LEU A 24 -15.10 -2.43 -6.74
C LEU A 24 -16.64 -2.37 -6.72
N PRO A 25 -17.35 -3.01 -5.78
CA PRO A 25 -18.81 -2.87 -5.66
C PRO A 25 -19.23 -1.41 -5.42
N ALA A 26 -18.58 -0.72 -4.50
CA ALA A 26 -18.89 0.68 -4.18
C ALA A 26 -18.65 1.60 -5.38
N LEU A 27 -17.56 1.41 -6.13
CA LEU A 27 -17.32 2.19 -7.35
C LEU A 27 -18.39 1.97 -8.43
N ARG A 28 -18.96 0.76 -8.51
CA ARG A 28 -20.01 0.43 -9.49
C ARG A 28 -21.35 1.11 -9.22
N GLU A 29 -21.54 1.64 -8.01
CA GLU A 29 -22.72 2.45 -7.69
C GLU A 29 -22.68 3.82 -8.39
N HIS A 30 -21.48 4.29 -8.75
CA HIS A 30 -21.27 5.61 -9.34
C HIS A 30 -20.71 5.57 -10.77
N LEU A 31 -19.98 4.51 -11.14
CA LEU A 31 -19.26 4.40 -12.41
C LEU A 31 -19.61 3.12 -13.17
N ASP A 32 -19.51 3.16 -14.49
CA ASP A 32 -19.55 1.96 -15.33
C ASP A 32 -18.15 1.31 -15.33
N VAL A 33 -17.91 0.40 -14.39
CA VAL A 33 -16.59 -0.22 -14.16
C VAL A 33 -16.49 -1.59 -14.83
N THR A 34 -15.61 -1.66 -15.84
CA THR A 34 -15.22 -2.93 -16.47
C THR A 34 -13.94 -3.48 -15.83
N LEU A 35 -14.09 -4.54 -15.05
CA LEU A 35 -12.95 -5.30 -14.50
C LEU A 35 -12.18 -5.98 -15.63
N VAL A 36 -10.89 -5.70 -15.70
CA VAL A 36 -10.02 -6.28 -16.73
C VAL A 36 -9.56 -7.68 -16.30
N ARG A 37 -9.73 -8.65 -17.21
CA ARG A 37 -9.28 -10.02 -16.99
C ARG A 37 -7.77 -10.06 -16.70
N ARG A 38 -7.39 -10.77 -15.63
CA ARG A 38 -6.00 -11.04 -15.26
C ARG A 38 -5.15 -11.45 -16.47
N GLY A 39 -4.01 -10.78 -16.65
CA GLY A 39 -3.07 -11.00 -17.75
C GLY A 39 -3.37 -10.23 -19.04
N SER A 40 -4.53 -9.59 -19.16
CA SER A 40 -4.84 -8.76 -20.33
C SER A 40 -4.03 -7.46 -20.29
N LYS A 41 -3.32 -7.18 -21.38
CA LYS A 41 -2.55 -5.93 -21.57
C LYS A 41 -3.33 -4.86 -22.35
N ARG A 42 -4.60 -5.10 -22.66
CA ARG A 42 -5.45 -4.20 -23.45
C ARG A 42 -6.62 -3.74 -22.60
N ALA A 43 -6.82 -2.43 -22.55
CA ALA A 43 -8.04 -1.86 -22.00
C ALA A 43 -9.25 -2.29 -22.87
N PRO A 44 -10.41 -2.55 -22.26
CA PRO A 44 -11.66 -2.76 -22.99
C PRO A 44 -11.96 -1.58 -23.92
N ARG A 45 -12.62 -1.85 -25.05
CA ARG A 45 -13.01 -0.79 -25.99
C ARG A 45 -14.07 0.10 -25.36
N GLY A 46 -13.98 1.39 -25.62
CA GLY A 46 -14.95 2.36 -25.11
C GLY A 46 -14.81 2.65 -23.62
N THR A 47 -13.66 2.40 -22.98
CA THR A 47 -13.42 2.99 -21.65
C THR A 47 -12.82 4.38 -21.78
N ASP A 48 -13.32 5.30 -20.98
CA ASP A 48 -12.92 6.70 -20.96
C ASP A 48 -11.60 6.86 -20.20
N ALA A 49 -11.44 6.14 -19.08
CA ALA A 49 -10.23 6.11 -18.26
C ALA A 49 -9.77 4.68 -17.93
N ALA A 50 -8.53 4.55 -17.44
CA ALA A 50 -7.98 3.31 -16.90
C ALA A 50 -7.40 3.57 -15.51
N LEU A 51 -7.72 2.69 -14.57
CA LEU A 51 -7.24 2.69 -13.19
C LEU A 51 -6.40 1.43 -12.95
N TYR A 52 -5.17 1.62 -12.50
CA TYR A 52 -4.17 0.57 -12.31
C TYR A 52 -3.80 0.43 -10.83
N HIS A 53 -4.06 -0.72 -10.22
CA HIS A 53 -3.64 -1.01 -8.85
C HIS A 53 -2.26 -1.67 -8.84
N VAL A 54 -1.26 -0.95 -8.34
CA VAL A 54 0.14 -1.37 -8.37
C VAL A 54 0.69 -1.49 -6.96
N GLY A 55 1.18 -2.68 -6.62
CA GLY A 55 1.93 -2.97 -5.40
C GLY A 55 3.23 -3.72 -5.68
N ASN A 56 4.01 -4.00 -4.65
CA ASN A 56 5.39 -4.49 -4.75
C ASN A 56 5.53 -6.02 -4.91
N ASN A 57 4.70 -6.63 -5.78
CA ASN A 57 4.76 -8.06 -6.07
C ASN A 57 4.64 -8.33 -7.59
N PRO A 58 5.66 -8.93 -8.23
CA PRO A 58 5.65 -9.16 -9.68
C PRO A 58 4.59 -10.16 -10.13
N ASP A 59 4.27 -11.18 -9.35
CA ASP A 59 3.31 -12.22 -9.74
C ASP A 59 1.88 -11.66 -9.86
N ALA A 60 1.55 -10.68 -9.03
CA ALA A 60 0.25 -10.03 -9.00
C ALA A 60 0.18 -8.80 -9.93
N HIS A 61 1.24 -7.99 -10.00
CA HIS A 61 1.17 -6.65 -10.61
C HIS A 61 1.92 -6.49 -11.94
N ALA A 62 2.79 -7.43 -12.35
CA ALA A 62 3.60 -7.22 -13.55
C ALA A 62 2.77 -7.07 -14.84
N TRP A 63 1.65 -7.79 -14.95
CA TRP A 63 0.76 -7.67 -16.11
C TRP A 63 -0.01 -6.34 -16.14
N ILE A 64 -0.23 -5.73 -14.97
CA ILE A 64 -0.88 -4.42 -14.79
C ILE A 64 0.08 -3.33 -15.27
N VAL A 65 1.35 -3.39 -14.86
CA VAL A 65 2.39 -2.46 -15.35
C VAL A 65 2.60 -2.62 -16.86
N ASP A 66 2.61 -3.86 -17.38
CA ASP A 66 2.68 -4.10 -18.83
C ASP A 66 1.47 -3.49 -19.58
N ALA A 67 0.29 -3.43 -18.97
CA ALA A 67 -0.90 -2.81 -19.54
C ALA A 67 -0.83 -1.28 -19.49
N MET A 68 -0.40 -0.72 -18.35
CA MET A 68 -0.20 0.71 -18.14
C MET A 68 0.82 1.30 -19.13
N ARG A 69 1.91 0.56 -19.42
CA ARG A 69 2.89 0.95 -20.46
C ARG A 69 2.30 1.10 -21.86
N ARG A 70 1.19 0.42 -22.15
CA ARG A 70 0.50 0.49 -23.46
C ARG A 70 -0.55 1.58 -23.52
N ARG A 71 -1.21 1.85 -22.40
CA ARG A 71 -2.16 2.94 -22.24
C ARG A 71 -1.94 3.56 -20.85
N PRO A 72 -1.25 4.71 -20.78
CA PRO A 72 -1.14 5.48 -19.55
C PRO A 72 -2.52 5.74 -18.92
N GLY A 73 -2.57 5.81 -17.60
CA GLY A 73 -3.79 6.10 -16.85
C GLY A 73 -3.51 6.40 -15.38
N VAL A 74 -4.56 6.45 -14.58
CA VAL A 74 -4.46 6.73 -13.15
C VAL A 74 -3.94 5.49 -12.43
N VAL A 75 -2.98 5.65 -11.52
CA VAL A 75 -2.42 4.56 -10.73
C VAL A 75 -2.81 4.71 -9.27
N VAL A 76 -3.38 3.65 -8.69
CA VAL A 76 -3.42 3.49 -7.23
C VAL A 76 -2.09 2.88 -6.81
N LEU A 77 -1.25 3.68 -6.16
CA LEU A 77 0.07 3.27 -5.72
C LEU A 77 -0.04 2.71 -4.29
N HIS A 78 -0.11 1.38 -4.18
CA HIS A 78 -0.23 0.67 -2.91
C HIS A 78 1.08 0.61 -2.14
N ASP A 79 2.20 0.58 -2.86
CA ASP A 79 3.56 0.63 -2.32
C ASP A 79 4.35 1.67 -3.11
N PHE A 80 5.06 2.58 -2.42
CA PHE A 80 6.00 3.50 -3.05
C PHE A 80 7.30 2.78 -3.46
N VAL A 81 7.78 1.88 -2.60
CA VAL A 81 8.93 1.02 -2.87
C VAL A 81 8.45 -0.17 -3.70
N VAL A 82 8.84 -0.23 -4.97
CA VAL A 82 8.43 -1.25 -5.95
C VAL A 82 9.62 -2.08 -6.45
N HIS A 83 10.75 -2.09 -5.72
CA HIS A 83 11.98 -2.78 -6.13
C HIS A 83 11.78 -4.28 -6.41
N HIS A 84 10.98 -4.99 -5.63
CA HIS A 84 10.71 -6.42 -5.85
C HIS A 84 9.87 -6.65 -7.12
N LEU A 85 8.90 -5.77 -7.39
CA LEU A 85 8.18 -5.75 -8.67
C LEU A 85 9.14 -5.52 -9.84
N VAL A 86 10.04 -4.53 -9.74
CA VAL A 86 11.04 -4.22 -10.78
C VAL A 86 11.97 -5.41 -11.00
N ALA A 87 12.50 -6.00 -9.94
CA ALA A 87 13.38 -7.17 -10.01
C ALA A 87 12.69 -8.35 -10.73
N GLY A 88 11.43 -8.64 -10.40
CA GLY A 88 10.66 -9.68 -11.10
C GLY A 88 10.39 -9.35 -12.57
N MET A 89 10.12 -8.08 -12.90
CA MET A 89 9.86 -7.64 -14.28
C MET A 89 11.12 -7.51 -15.14
N THR A 90 12.31 -7.43 -14.54
CA THR A 90 13.59 -7.28 -15.22
C THR A 90 14.40 -8.58 -15.10
N ILE A 91 15.07 -8.78 -13.96
CA ILE A 91 15.87 -9.97 -13.66
C ILE A 91 15.05 -11.25 -13.84
N GLY A 92 13.83 -11.30 -13.31
CA GLY A 92 12.93 -12.45 -13.44
C GLY A 92 12.54 -12.77 -14.89
N ARG A 93 12.56 -11.77 -15.77
CA ARG A 93 12.35 -11.91 -17.23
C ARG A 93 13.65 -12.03 -18.03
N ARG A 94 14.79 -12.24 -17.34
CA ARG A 94 16.15 -12.31 -17.92
C ARG A 94 16.60 -11.02 -18.61
N ASP A 95 16.05 -9.90 -18.18
CA ASP A 95 16.43 -8.56 -18.64
C ASP A 95 17.31 -7.86 -17.60
N GLY A 96 18.59 -8.27 -17.55
CA GLY A 96 19.57 -7.67 -16.65
C GLY A 96 19.91 -6.22 -17.02
N HIS A 97 19.88 -5.88 -18.32
CA HIS A 97 20.10 -4.51 -18.78
C HIS A 97 18.98 -3.57 -18.30
N GLY A 98 17.72 -3.99 -18.41
CA GLY A 98 16.60 -3.21 -17.88
C GLY A 98 16.70 -2.96 -16.37
N TYR A 99 17.24 -3.91 -15.59
CA TYR A 99 17.51 -3.71 -14.17
C TYR A 99 18.60 -2.65 -13.92
N LEU A 100 19.72 -2.75 -14.67
CA LEU A 100 20.81 -1.79 -14.61
C LEU A 100 20.35 -0.37 -14.96
N ASP A 101 19.56 -0.24 -16.03
CA ASP A 101 19.08 1.05 -16.53
C ASP A 101 18.06 1.68 -15.56
N THR A 102 17.20 0.86 -14.94
CA THR A 102 16.24 1.36 -13.92
C THR A 102 16.99 1.86 -12.67
N MET A 103 17.99 1.11 -12.20
CA MET A 103 18.79 1.50 -11.04
C MET A 103 19.65 2.73 -11.34
N GLU A 104 20.19 2.86 -12.55
CA GLU A 104 20.94 4.04 -12.98
C GLU A 104 20.06 5.27 -13.06
N ARG A 105 18.82 5.13 -13.54
CA ARG A 105 17.91 6.25 -13.69
C ARG A 105 17.60 6.93 -12.36
N GLU A 106 17.32 6.16 -11.31
CA GLU A 106 16.94 6.73 -10.01
C GLU A 106 18.13 7.00 -9.08
N HIS A 107 19.23 6.25 -9.23
CA HIS A 107 20.36 6.32 -8.28
C HIS A 107 21.71 6.57 -8.94
N GLY A 108 21.70 6.95 -10.22
CA GLY A 108 22.89 7.28 -11.00
C GLY A 108 23.87 6.11 -11.14
N VAL A 109 25.13 6.44 -11.42
CA VAL A 109 26.20 5.45 -11.64
C VAL A 109 26.39 4.52 -10.43
N VAL A 110 26.18 5.00 -9.21
CA VAL A 110 26.28 4.18 -8.00
C VAL A 110 25.19 3.10 -7.99
N GLY A 111 23.95 3.46 -8.32
CA GLY A 111 22.86 2.51 -8.50
C GLY A 111 23.19 1.43 -9.52
N ARG A 112 23.74 1.83 -10.68
CA ARG A 112 24.16 0.90 -11.74
C ARG A 112 25.21 -0.10 -11.26
N LEU A 113 26.23 0.36 -10.53
CA LEU A 113 27.31 -0.49 -10.02
C LEU A 113 26.81 -1.47 -8.96
N LEU A 114 25.91 -1.02 -8.07
CA LEU A 114 25.26 -1.92 -7.10
C LEU A 114 24.41 -2.97 -7.82
N ALA A 115 23.68 -2.57 -8.84
CA ALA A 115 22.88 -3.46 -9.66
C ALA A 115 23.73 -4.53 -10.37
N HIS A 116 24.92 -4.18 -10.87
CA HIS A 116 25.91 -5.17 -11.34
C HIS A 116 26.29 -6.16 -10.24
N GLY A 117 26.57 -5.67 -9.03
CA GLY A 117 26.87 -6.53 -7.88
C GLY A 117 25.77 -7.52 -7.56
N VAL A 118 24.49 -7.13 -7.68
CA VAL A 118 23.34 -8.02 -7.51
C VAL A 118 23.29 -9.07 -8.62
N LEU A 119 23.40 -8.66 -9.88
CA LEU A 119 23.35 -9.57 -11.04
C LEU A 119 24.48 -10.63 -10.99
N ASP A 120 25.67 -10.22 -10.57
CA ASP A 120 26.85 -11.08 -10.42
C ASP A 120 26.86 -11.86 -9.09
N LYS A 121 25.80 -11.73 -8.28
CA LYS A 121 25.64 -12.38 -6.95
C LYS A 121 26.78 -12.06 -5.98
N ARG A 122 27.37 -10.87 -6.10
CA ARG A 122 28.42 -10.35 -5.21
C ARG A 122 27.87 -9.67 -3.97
N ILE A 123 26.65 -9.15 -4.06
CA ILE A 123 25.91 -8.61 -2.92
C ILE A 123 24.51 -9.25 -2.85
N ALA A 124 23.93 -9.20 -1.66
CA ALA A 124 22.56 -9.67 -1.44
C ALA A 124 21.57 -8.86 -2.30
N PRO A 125 20.41 -9.45 -2.65
CA PRO A 125 19.35 -8.73 -3.31
C PRO A 125 18.98 -7.43 -2.56
N LEU A 126 18.99 -6.30 -3.27
CA LEU A 126 18.72 -5.00 -2.66
C LEU A 126 17.26 -4.87 -2.21
N TRP A 127 16.32 -5.47 -2.97
CA TRP A 127 14.90 -5.52 -2.62
C TRP A 127 14.59 -6.34 -1.36
N GLU A 128 15.55 -7.11 -0.84
CA GLU A 128 15.43 -7.84 0.43
C GLU A 128 16.23 -7.18 1.55
N SER A 129 17.41 -6.65 1.23
CA SER A 129 18.37 -6.17 2.23
C SER A 129 18.20 -4.70 2.59
N ARG A 130 17.90 -3.84 1.60
CA ARG A 130 17.77 -2.38 1.74
C ARG A 130 16.74 -1.79 0.76
N PRO A 131 15.50 -2.31 0.72
CA PRO A 131 14.50 -1.90 -0.27
C PRO A 131 14.15 -0.41 -0.20
N GLU A 132 14.15 0.20 0.98
CA GLU A 132 13.84 1.62 1.21
C GLU A 132 14.87 2.59 0.62
N ASP A 133 16.13 2.17 0.51
CA ASP A 133 17.20 2.95 -0.11
C ASP A 133 17.05 3.01 -1.64
N PHE A 134 16.34 2.03 -2.22
CA PHE A 134 16.19 1.83 -3.66
C PHE A 134 14.72 1.62 -4.04
N PRO A 135 13.84 2.63 -3.90
CA PRO A 135 12.40 2.49 -4.09
C PRO A 135 12.02 2.04 -5.51
N LEU A 136 12.73 2.54 -6.53
CA LEU A 136 12.46 2.30 -7.94
C LEU A 136 11.04 2.71 -8.39
N ALA A 137 10.47 3.73 -7.74
CA ALA A 137 9.10 4.18 -7.96
C ALA A 137 8.88 4.69 -9.39
N TRP A 138 9.90 5.28 -10.01
CA TRP A 138 9.81 5.88 -11.34
C TRP A 138 9.50 4.88 -12.45
N PHE A 139 9.77 3.60 -12.22
CA PHE A 139 9.35 2.49 -13.08
C PHE A 139 7.81 2.44 -13.28
N VAL A 140 7.07 3.03 -12.35
CA VAL A 140 5.61 3.18 -12.38
C VAL A 140 5.21 4.64 -12.66
N LEU A 141 5.80 5.60 -11.94
CA LEU A 141 5.40 7.01 -12.01
C LEU A 141 5.50 7.60 -13.42
N GLU A 142 6.50 7.19 -14.22
CA GLU A 142 6.70 7.71 -15.57
C GLU A 142 5.55 7.43 -16.55
N HIS A 143 4.69 6.46 -16.23
CA HIS A 143 3.56 6.05 -17.07
C HIS A 143 2.21 6.46 -16.48
N ALA A 144 2.19 7.08 -15.29
CA ALA A 144 0.97 7.48 -14.62
C ALA A 144 0.49 8.86 -15.10
N THR A 145 -0.79 8.96 -15.48
CA THR A 145 -1.43 10.25 -15.80
C THR A 145 -1.94 10.99 -14.56
N GLY A 146 -1.94 10.31 -13.42
CA GLY A 146 -2.28 10.80 -12.10
C GLY A 146 -2.16 9.66 -11.08
N LEU A 147 -2.05 10.01 -9.81
CA LEU A 147 -1.80 9.05 -8.73
C LEU A 147 -2.85 9.15 -7.65
N ILE A 148 -3.36 8.00 -7.22
CA ILE A 148 -4.10 7.87 -5.97
C ILE A 148 -3.17 7.20 -4.97
N VAL A 149 -2.95 7.87 -3.84
CA VAL A 149 -2.11 7.39 -2.74
C VAL A 149 -2.92 7.39 -1.44
N HIS A 150 -2.55 6.56 -0.48
CA HIS A 150 -3.34 6.37 0.75
C HIS A 150 -2.90 7.21 1.95
N SER A 151 -1.80 7.96 1.82
CA SER A 151 -1.20 8.70 2.92
C SER A 151 -0.51 9.98 2.46
N ARG A 152 -0.40 10.96 3.36
CA ARG A 152 0.34 12.20 3.11
C ARG A 152 1.84 11.92 3.00
N ALA A 153 2.35 10.93 3.73
CA ALA A 153 3.73 10.46 3.65
C ALA A 153 4.08 10.01 2.22
N VAL A 154 3.23 9.18 1.59
CA VAL A 154 3.48 8.74 0.20
C VAL A 154 3.31 9.89 -0.78
N HIS A 155 2.34 10.80 -0.57
CA HIS A 155 2.25 12.02 -1.36
C HIS A 155 3.58 12.80 -1.33
N GLN A 156 4.17 13.00 -0.15
CA GLN A 156 5.47 13.68 -0.02
C GLN A 156 6.61 12.93 -0.71
N LEU A 157 6.67 11.60 -0.58
CA LEU A 157 7.67 10.76 -1.24
C LEU A 157 7.58 10.85 -2.77
N VAL A 158 6.36 10.80 -3.32
CA VAL A 158 6.09 10.95 -4.75
C VAL A 158 6.52 12.33 -5.27
N ARG A 159 6.24 13.40 -4.51
CA ARG A 159 6.70 14.76 -4.87
C ARG A 159 8.21 14.89 -4.77
N ALA A 160 8.83 14.33 -3.74
CA ALA A 160 10.28 14.32 -3.56
C ALA A 160 11.00 13.53 -4.67
N ALA A 161 10.36 12.49 -5.21
CA ALA A 161 10.84 11.77 -6.39
C ALA A 161 10.74 12.58 -7.69
N GLY A 162 10.06 13.73 -7.70
CA GLY A 162 9.94 14.62 -8.86
C GLY A 162 8.66 14.45 -9.67
N TYR A 163 7.65 13.72 -9.19
CA TYR A 163 6.40 13.58 -9.93
C TYR A 163 5.58 14.88 -9.87
N GLU A 164 5.32 15.49 -11.03
CA GLU A 164 4.62 16.78 -11.15
C GLU A 164 3.12 16.62 -11.43
N GLY A 165 2.68 15.45 -11.89
CA GLY A 165 1.26 15.19 -12.22
C GLY A 165 0.30 15.27 -11.02
N PRO A 166 -1.01 15.11 -11.27
CA PRO A 166 -2.02 15.10 -10.20
C PRO A 166 -1.79 13.97 -9.20
N VAL A 167 -1.91 14.27 -7.91
CA VAL A 167 -1.81 13.29 -6.82
C VAL A 167 -2.97 13.53 -5.85
N TRP A 168 -3.86 12.55 -5.74
CA TRP A 168 -4.97 12.56 -4.81
C TRP A 168 -4.66 11.66 -3.61
N VAL A 169 -4.80 12.21 -2.41
CA VAL A 169 -4.71 11.43 -1.17
C VAL A 169 -6.10 10.90 -0.84
N VAL A 170 -6.33 9.61 -1.11
CA VAL A 170 -7.60 8.94 -0.83
C VAL A 170 -7.36 7.87 0.25
N PRO A 171 -7.98 7.98 1.43
CA PRO A 171 -7.78 7.00 2.50
C PRO A 171 -8.07 5.57 2.06
N HIS A 172 -7.34 4.61 2.64
CA HIS A 172 -7.70 3.20 2.48
C HIS A 172 -9.10 2.96 3.08
N PRO A 173 -10.06 2.35 2.35
CA PRO A 173 -11.40 2.13 2.87
C PRO A 173 -11.42 1.10 4.00
N ALA A 174 -12.25 1.33 5.00
CA ALA A 174 -12.58 0.41 6.07
C ALA A 174 -13.49 -0.70 5.54
N TRP A 175 -13.26 -1.91 6.04
CA TRP A 175 -14.15 -3.02 5.77
C TRP A 175 -15.39 -2.91 6.66
N PRO A 176 -16.59 -3.19 6.13
CA PRO A 176 -17.74 -3.48 6.97
C PRO A 176 -17.41 -4.63 7.91
N VAL A 177 -17.72 -4.48 9.19
CA VAL A 177 -17.54 -5.56 10.17
C VAL A 177 -18.55 -6.67 9.83
N PRO A 178 -18.09 -7.90 9.49
CA PRO A 178 -18.99 -9.00 9.21
C PRO A 178 -19.68 -9.48 10.50
N ALA A 179 -20.83 -10.15 10.36
CA ALA A 179 -21.48 -10.84 11.46
C ALA A 179 -20.67 -12.10 11.82
N VAL A 180 -19.68 -11.94 12.69
CA VAL A 180 -18.85 -13.01 13.24
C VAL A 180 -18.88 -12.97 14.77
N GLU A 181 -18.82 -14.14 15.39
CA GLU A 181 -18.64 -14.24 16.83
C GLU A 181 -17.14 -14.08 17.17
N PRO A 182 -16.77 -13.24 18.13
CA PRO A 182 -15.38 -13.11 18.57
C PRO A 182 -14.81 -14.43 19.11
N GLU A 183 -13.64 -14.84 18.63
CA GLU A 183 -12.90 -15.97 19.18
C GLU A 183 -11.96 -15.50 20.29
N HIS A 184 -12.31 -15.80 21.54
CA HIS A 184 -11.46 -15.50 22.70
C HIS A 184 -10.50 -16.65 22.98
N VAL A 185 -9.24 -16.51 22.54
CA VAL A 185 -8.19 -17.53 22.70
C VAL A 185 -7.66 -17.65 24.14
N ALA A 186 -7.98 -16.69 25.00
CA ALA A 186 -7.59 -16.65 26.40
C ALA A 186 -8.60 -15.85 27.25
N SER A 187 -8.55 -16.03 28.57
CA SER A 187 -9.35 -15.25 29.54
C SER A 187 -8.72 -13.92 29.92
N GLY A 188 -7.39 -13.81 29.86
CA GLY A 188 -6.65 -12.58 30.11
C GLY A 188 -6.51 -11.70 28.85
N PRO A 189 -5.86 -10.53 28.97
CA PRO A 189 -5.69 -9.60 27.85
C PRO A 189 -4.95 -10.22 26.66
N VAL A 190 -5.53 -10.08 25.46
CA VAL A 190 -4.97 -10.64 24.22
C VAL A 190 -4.41 -9.54 23.32
N LEU A 191 -3.11 -9.61 23.04
CA LEU A 191 -2.41 -8.77 22.07
C LEU A 191 -2.36 -9.51 20.73
N GLY A 192 -2.97 -8.98 19.68
CA GLY A 192 -3.02 -9.61 18.35
C GLY A 192 -2.02 -9.02 17.37
N CYS A 193 -1.28 -9.85 16.64
CA CYS A 193 -0.49 -9.45 15.48
C CYS A 193 -0.85 -10.32 14.28
N PHE A 194 -1.30 -9.68 13.19
CA PHE A 194 -1.84 -10.36 12.01
C PHE A 194 -1.03 -10.05 10.75
N GLY A 195 -0.81 -11.07 9.93
CA GLY A 195 -0.05 -11.02 8.69
C GLY A 195 1.20 -11.90 8.71
N VAL A 196 1.99 -11.81 7.66
CA VAL A 196 3.21 -12.64 7.51
C VAL A 196 4.18 -12.38 8.67
N VAL A 197 4.56 -13.44 9.39
CA VAL A 197 5.46 -13.36 10.53
C VAL A 197 6.90 -13.29 10.05
N ASN A 198 7.53 -12.11 10.16
CA ASN A 198 8.88 -11.84 9.69
C ASN A 198 9.56 -10.65 10.40
N ALA A 199 10.79 -10.32 9.98
CA ALA A 199 11.56 -9.22 10.56
C ALA A 199 10.99 -7.84 10.23
N SER A 200 10.42 -7.62 9.04
CA SER A 200 9.87 -6.32 8.66
C SER A 200 8.61 -5.95 9.44
N LYS A 201 7.95 -6.92 10.05
CA LYS A 201 6.84 -6.75 11.00
C LYS A 201 7.27 -6.53 12.46
N ARG A 202 8.57 -6.31 12.70
CA ARG A 202 9.17 -6.14 14.04
C ARG A 202 8.83 -7.25 15.01
N ILE A 203 8.59 -8.46 14.51
CA ILE A 203 8.32 -9.63 15.37
C ILE A 203 9.45 -9.86 16.38
N PRO A 204 10.74 -9.69 16.05
CA PRO A 204 11.80 -9.79 17.05
C PRO A 204 11.66 -8.80 18.21
N GLU A 205 11.29 -7.55 17.93
CA GLU A 205 11.09 -6.48 18.90
C GLU A 205 9.83 -6.75 19.75
N LEU A 206 8.73 -7.12 19.08
CA LEU A 206 7.48 -7.50 19.74
C LEU A 206 7.66 -8.66 20.71
N LEU A 207 8.39 -9.71 20.33
CA LEU A 207 8.64 -10.84 21.22
C LEU A 207 9.47 -10.44 22.45
N ARG A 208 10.44 -9.52 22.30
CA ARG A 208 11.22 -9.02 23.44
C ARG A 208 10.34 -8.22 24.39
N ALA A 209 9.59 -7.25 23.87
CA ALA A 209 8.68 -6.44 24.67
C ALA A 209 7.60 -7.28 25.36
N PHE A 210 7.03 -8.27 24.64
CA PHE A 210 6.02 -9.15 25.20
C PHE A 210 6.55 -10.06 26.32
N ALA A 211 7.80 -10.48 26.26
CA ALA A 211 8.41 -11.26 27.34
C ALA A 211 8.41 -10.45 28.65
N ASP A 212 8.77 -9.17 28.59
CA ASP A 212 8.77 -8.26 29.75
C ASP A 212 7.34 -8.01 30.25
N VAL A 213 6.40 -7.70 29.34
CA VAL A 213 4.97 -7.52 29.66
C VAL A 213 4.42 -8.73 30.40
N ARG A 214 4.75 -9.94 29.94
CA ARG A 214 4.25 -11.20 30.50
C ARG A 214 4.86 -11.52 31.88
N GLU A 215 6.09 -11.08 32.15
CA GLU A 215 6.68 -11.20 33.50
C GLU A 215 5.87 -10.39 34.53
N ALA A 216 5.42 -9.18 34.16
CA ALA A 216 4.55 -8.35 34.98
C ALA A 216 3.08 -8.81 34.96
N ASN A 217 2.61 -9.38 33.85
CA ASN A 217 1.23 -9.76 33.61
C ASN A 217 1.13 -11.21 33.08
N PRO A 218 1.19 -12.25 33.94
CA PRO A 218 1.24 -13.65 33.53
C PRO A 218 0.04 -14.15 32.71
N GLU A 219 -1.12 -13.49 32.86
CA GLU A 219 -2.36 -13.80 32.12
C GLU A 219 -2.40 -13.20 30.71
N ALA A 220 -1.46 -12.31 30.36
CA ALA A 220 -1.42 -11.71 29.03
C ALA A 220 -0.99 -12.73 27.98
N VAL A 221 -1.67 -12.71 26.82
CA VAL A 221 -1.43 -13.63 25.70
C VAL A 221 -1.13 -12.85 24.43
N LEU A 222 -0.08 -13.26 23.72
CA LEU A 222 0.24 -12.80 22.37
C LEU A 222 -0.32 -13.80 21.35
N LEU A 223 -1.19 -13.32 20.46
CA LEU A 223 -1.74 -14.08 19.35
C LEU A 223 -1.03 -13.66 18.05
N LEU A 224 -0.30 -14.59 17.43
CA LEU A 224 0.33 -14.40 16.12
C LEU A 224 -0.45 -15.17 15.05
N VAL A 225 -0.99 -14.45 14.06
CA VAL A 225 -1.79 -15.04 12.99
C VAL A 225 -1.18 -14.73 11.63
N GLY A 226 -0.69 -15.76 10.95
CA GLY A 226 -0.19 -15.68 9.59
C GLY A 226 0.99 -16.62 9.32
N PRO A 227 1.34 -16.83 8.05
CA PRO A 227 2.44 -17.71 7.70
C PRO A 227 3.78 -17.09 8.12
N THR A 228 4.68 -17.93 8.64
CA THR A 228 6.07 -17.54 8.90
C THR A 228 6.85 -17.45 7.60
N SER A 229 7.59 -16.35 7.39
CA SER A 229 8.45 -16.22 6.21
C SER A 229 9.53 -17.30 6.18
N PRO A 230 9.84 -17.86 4.99
CA PRO A 230 10.96 -18.78 4.84
C PRO A 230 12.26 -18.17 5.39
N GLY A 231 13.01 -18.96 6.18
CA GLY A 231 14.27 -18.51 6.80
C GLY A 231 14.11 -17.68 8.08
N PHE A 232 12.89 -17.34 8.50
CA PHE A 232 12.64 -16.69 9.77
C PHE A 232 12.51 -17.74 10.90
N ASP A 233 13.58 -17.94 11.67
CA ASP A 233 13.62 -18.91 12.77
C ASP A 233 12.88 -18.37 14.00
N LEU A 234 11.55 -18.48 13.98
CA LEU A 234 10.66 -18.05 15.07
C LEU A 234 10.88 -18.92 16.32
N ASP A 235 10.92 -20.24 16.19
CA ASP A 235 10.99 -21.16 17.32
C ASP A 235 12.27 -20.94 18.16
N ARG A 236 13.42 -20.71 17.53
CA ARG A 236 14.65 -20.36 18.26
C ARG A 236 14.54 -19.05 19.03
N ARG A 237 13.80 -18.06 18.51
CA ARG A 237 13.59 -16.78 19.19
C ARG A 237 12.71 -16.95 20.42
N LEU A 238 11.63 -17.72 20.29
CA LEU A 238 10.73 -18.04 21.40
C LEU A 238 11.48 -18.79 22.51
N GLN A 239 12.25 -19.81 22.16
CA GLN A 239 13.05 -20.57 23.12
C GLN A 239 14.04 -19.68 23.91
N ARG A 240 14.70 -18.72 23.23
CA ARG A 240 15.63 -17.79 23.88
C ARG A 240 14.96 -16.83 24.86
N LEU A 241 13.68 -16.55 24.65
CA LEU A 241 12.88 -15.63 25.46
C LEU A 241 11.99 -16.36 26.48
N GLY A 242 12.02 -17.69 26.53
CA GLY A 242 11.17 -18.48 27.42
C GLY A 242 9.68 -18.43 27.07
N LEU A 243 9.33 -18.10 25.82
CA LEU A 243 7.96 -17.97 25.32
C LEU A 243 7.46 -19.22 24.58
N ASP A 244 8.12 -20.37 24.76
CA ASP A 244 7.83 -21.62 24.05
C ASP A 244 6.73 -22.47 24.69
N ASN A 245 6.37 -22.21 25.97
CA ASN A 245 5.44 -23.04 26.73
C ASN A 245 4.07 -22.40 26.99
N GLU A 246 4.00 -21.12 27.34
CA GLU A 246 2.76 -20.44 27.73
C GLU A 246 2.74 -18.97 27.26
N GLY A 247 1.54 -18.43 27.01
CA GLY A 247 1.36 -17.01 26.67
C GLY A 247 1.45 -16.65 25.19
N LEU A 248 1.70 -17.62 24.33
CA LEU A 248 1.75 -17.40 22.89
C LEU A 248 0.81 -18.38 22.18
N VAL A 249 -0.14 -17.84 21.42
CA VAL A 249 -0.99 -18.61 20.51
C VAL A 249 -0.57 -18.30 19.07
N ARG A 250 -0.47 -19.34 18.24
CA ARG A 250 -0.06 -19.21 16.84
C ARG A 250 -1.08 -19.86 15.93
N GLU A 251 -1.53 -19.10 14.93
CA GLU A 251 -2.26 -19.64 13.78
C GLU A 251 -1.50 -19.31 12.50
N GLY A 252 -1.47 -20.26 11.56
CA GLY A 252 -0.80 -20.08 10.28
C GLY A 252 -1.59 -19.15 9.35
N TRP A 253 -1.60 -19.47 8.05
CA TRP A 253 -2.52 -18.79 7.16
C TRP A 253 -3.96 -19.18 7.49
N VAL A 254 -4.83 -18.18 7.63
CA VAL A 254 -6.27 -18.32 7.86
C VAL A 254 -7.04 -17.62 6.75
N ASP A 255 -8.29 -18.05 6.52
CA ASP A 255 -9.19 -17.34 5.61
C ASP A 255 -9.77 -16.06 6.26
N GLU A 256 -10.46 -15.25 5.45
CA GLU A 256 -11.01 -13.96 5.87
C GLU A 256 -11.98 -14.11 7.05
N GLY A 257 -12.83 -15.15 7.07
CA GLY A 257 -13.80 -15.36 8.14
C GLY A 257 -13.11 -15.60 9.48
N ARG A 258 -12.17 -16.56 9.51
CA ARG A 258 -11.38 -16.85 10.71
C ARG A 258 -10.51 -15.66 11.13
N LEU A 259 -10.00 -14.88 10.18
CA LEU A 259 -9.27 -13.64 10.48
C LEU A 259 -10.16 -12.66 11.27
N TRP A 260 -11.41 -12.44 10.84
CA TRP A 260 -12.33 -11.55 11.55
C TRP A 260 -12.72 -12.06 12.94
N GLU A 261 -12.96 -13.36 13.11
CA GLU A 261 -13.24 -13.98 14.42
C GLU A 261 -12.10 -13.71 15.42
N LEU A 262 -10.86 -13.98 14.99
CA LEU A 262 -9.67 -13.78 15.81
C LEU A 262 -9.42 -12.30 16.09
N MET A 263 -9.51 -11.43 15.07
CA MET A 263 -9.35 -9.99 15.25
C MET A 263 -10.41 -9.40 16.16
N ALA A 264 -11.65 -9.90 16.12
CA ALA A 264 -12.71 -9.46 17.02
C ALA A 264 -12.46 -9.89 18.47
N GLY A 265 -11.77 -11.01 18.68
CA GLY A 265 -11.46 -11.56 20.00
C GLY A 265 -10.27 -10.94 20.74
N VAL A 266 -9.43 -10.12 20.08
CA VAL A 266 -8.27 -9.48 20.74
C VAL A 266 -8.63 -8.18 21.45
N ASP A 267 -7.83 -7.82 22.46
CA ASP A 267 -7.95 -6.56 23.20
C ASP A 267 -7.16 -5.41 22.55
N VAL A 268 -6.01 -5.73 21.94
CA VAL A 268 -5.10 -4.77 21.31
C VAL A 268 -4.61 -5.32 19.98
N SER A 269 -4.53 -4.49 18.95
CA SER A 269 -4.00 -4.87 17.64
C SER A 269 -2.63 -4.23 17.40
N VAL A 270 -1.60 -5.06 17.38
CA VAL A 270 -0.20 -4.67 17.22
C VAL A 270 0.21 -4.75 15.75
N ASN A 271 0.49 -3.59 15.16
CA ASN A 271 0.82 -3.42 13.75
C ASN A 271 2.16 -2.69 13.60
N LEU A 272 3.24 -3.39 13.94
CA LEU A 272 4.60 -2.84 13.80
C LEU A 272 5.15 -3.08 12.40
N ARG A 273 6.00 -2.16 11.96
CA ARG A 273 6.68 -2.26 10.68
C ARG A 273 7.94 -1.41 10.58
N HIS A 274 9.04 -2.03 10.17
CA HIS A 274 10.21 -1.33 9.64
C HIS A 274 11.10 -2.29 8.84
N PRO A 275 11.57 -1.92 7.63
CA PRO A 275 11.28 -0.68 6.93
C PRO A 275 9.86 -0.63 6.35
N THR A 276 9.40 0.57 5.95
CA THR A 276 8.14 0.76 5.21
C THR A 276 8.39 0.75 3.71
N MET A 277 7.45 0.19 2.96
CA MET A 277 7.39 0.26 1.51
C MET A 277 6.55 1.46 1.03
N GLY A 278 6.13 2.35 1.94
CA GLY A 278 5.11 3.37 1.66
C GLY A 278 3.69 2.80 1.63
N GLU A 279 3.45 1.66 2.28
CA GLU A 279 2.15 0.99 2.28
C GLU A 279 1.19 1.54 3.33
N THR A 280 -0.10 1.21 3.18
CA THR A 280 -1.13 1.34 4.22
C THR A 280 -1.59 -0.05 4.66
N SER A 281 -1.70 -0.28 5.97
CA SER A 281 -1.98 -1.62 6.51
C SER A 281 -3.47 -1.96 6.51
N GLY A 282 -3.89 -2.89 5.66
CA GLY A 282 -5.27 -3.41 5.66
C GLY A 282 -5.68 -4.08 6.99
N VAL A 283 -4.74 -4.66 7.73
CA VAL A 283 -4.99 -5.23 9.08
C VAL A 283 -5.27 -4.11 10.08
N ALA A 284 -4.51 -3.03 10.04
CA ALA A 284 -4.74 -1.89 10.94
C ALA A 284 -6.12 -1.27 10.65
N ILE A 285 -6.48 -1.12 9.37
CA ILE A 285 -7.81 -0.61 8.96
C ILE A 285 -8.95 -1.53 9.41
N ARG A 286 -8.83 -2.86 9.28
CA ARG A 286 -9.82 -3.81 9.84
C ARG A 286 -9.92 -3.69 11.36
N SER A 287 -8.79 -3.51 12.04
CA SER A 287 -8.74 -3.31 13.49
C SER A 287 -9.46 -2.02 13.91
N LEU A 288 -9.31 -0.93 13.15
CA LEU A 288 -10.09 0.29 13.37
C LEU A 288 -11.60 0.04 13.21
N SER A 289 -11.98 -0.76 12.22
CA SER A 289 -13.39 -1.11 11.96
C SER A 289 -14.00 -1.88 13.15
N LEU A 290 -13.21 -2.72 13.80
CA LEU A 290 -13.56 -3.45 15.03
C LEU A 290 -13.44 -2.61 16.31
N GLY A 291 -13.03 -1.35 16.22
CA GLY A 291 -12.78 -0.50 17.38
C GLY A 291 -11.67 -1.04 18.29
N LYS A 292 -10.61 -1.62 17.71
CA LYS A 292 -9.46 -2.11 18.48
C LYS A 292 -8.41 -1.02 18.65
N PRO A 293 -7.90 -0.78 19.89
CA PRO A 293 -6.75 0.09 20.09
C PRO A 293 -5.55 -0.44 19.33
N LEU A 294 -4.80 0.47 18.70
CA LEU A 294 -3.62 0.12 17.92
C LEU A 294 -2.32 0.42 18.66
N VAL A 295 -1.33 -0.45 18.48
CA VAL A 295 0.08 -0.14 18.73
C VAL A 295 0.83 -0.27 17.41
N VAL A 296 1.46 0.80 16.95
CA VAL A 296 2.06 0.89 15.61
C VAL A 296 3.47 1.45 15.67
N SER A 297 4.29 1.15 14.65
CA SER A 297 5.57 1.84 14.49
C SER A 297 5.33 3.29 14.05
N ASP A 298 6.06 4.26 14.60
CA ASP A 298 5.96 5.68 14.24
C ASP A 298 6.71 5.99 12.94
N VAL A 299 6.22 5.42 11.83
CA VAL A 299 6.79 5.60 10.49
C VAL A 299 5.71 5.67 9.42
N GLY A 300 5.97 6.41 8.34
CA GLY A 300 5.13 6.43 7.14
C GLY A 300 3.67 6.75 7.43
N TRP A 301 2.74 5.95 6.88
CA TRP A 301 1.30 6.10 7.11
C TRP A 301 0.90 5.91 8.58
N PHE A 302 1.61 5.07 9.34
CA PHE A 302 1.25 4.79 10.73
C PHE A 302 1.40 6.02 11.63
N SER A 303 2.36 6.90 11.34
CA SER A 303 2.53 8.19 12.03
C SER A 303 1.35 9.15 11.85
N GLU A 304 0.57 8.97 10.78
CA GLU A 304 -0.60 9.80 10.48
C GLU A 304 -1.83 9.41 11.32
N LEU A 305 -1.80 8.26 12.01
CA LEU A 305 -2.88 7.83 12.87
C LEU A 305 -3.00 8.77 14.09
N PRO A 306 -4.23 9.18 14.47
CA PRO A 306 -4.48 9.96 15.67
C PRO A 306 -4.00 9.27 16.95
N ASP A 307 -3.41 10.05 17.86
CA ASP A 307 -2.87 9.56 19.14
C ASP A 307 -3.93 8.93 20.05
N ASP A 308 -5.20 9.34 19.89
CA ASP A 308 -6.32 8.80 20.65
C ASP A 308 -6.78 7.43 20.14
N ALA A 309 -6.36 7.00 18.94
CA ALA A 309 -6.67 5.68 18.38
C ALA A 309 -5.45 4.73 18.33
N ALA A 310 -4.24 5.28 18.30
CA ALA A 310 -3.00 4.52 18.15
C ALA A 310 -1.86 5.03 19.03
N LEU A 311 -1.25 4.13 19.80
CA LEU A 311 0.04 4.38 20.43
C LEU A 311 1.15 4.14 19.39
N LYS A 312 1.99 5.16 19.19
CA LYS A 312 3.06 5.17 18.19
C LYS A 312 4.41 4.92 18.86
N VAL A 313 5.10 3.89 18.40
CA VAL A 313 6.40 3.44 18.93
C VAL A 313 7.52 3.89 17.98
N PRO A 314 8.47 4.72 18.44
CA PRO A 314 9.58 5.15 17.61
C PRO A 314 10.46 3.97 17.23
N VAL A 315 10.99 3.98 16.00
CA VAL A 315 11.93 2.95 15.53
C VAL A 315 13.35 3.46 15.74
N ASP A 316 13.80 3.41 16.98
CA ASP A 316 15.13 3.87 17.41
C ASP A 316 15.76 2.91 18.44
N SER A 317 16.79 3.38 19.16
CA SER A 317 17.47 2.57 20.18
C SER A 317 16.62 2.24 21.41
N HIS A 318 15.47 2.90 21.59
CA HIS A 318 14.55 2.72 22.72
C HIS A 318 13.20 2.10 22.29
N GLU A 319 13.15 1.51 21.09
CA GLU A 319 11.92 0.94 20.51
C GLU A 319 11.32 -0.13 21.41
N VAL A 320 12.14 -1.04 21.97
CA VAL A 320 11.64 -2.15 22.80
C VAL A 320 11.08 -1.61 24.11
N GLU A 321 11.78 -0.70 24.77
CA GLU A 321 11.37 -0.08 26.02
C GLU A 321 10.06 0.69 25.86
N THR A 322 9.94 1.44 24.77
CA THR A 322 8.71 2.20 24.46
C THR A 322 7.56 1.26 24.10
N LEU A 323 7.84 0.19 23.34
CA LEU A 323 6.85 -0.84 23.01
C LEU A 323 6.35 -1.56 24.27
N THR A 324 7.24 -1.96 25.18
CA THR A 324 6.90 -2.59 26.45
C THR A 324 5.94 -1.68 27.24
N ALA A 325 6.30 -0.41 27.45
CA ALA A 325 5.44 0.53 28.18
C ALA A 325 4.06 0.74 27.52
N ALA A 326 4.01 0.78 26.18
CA ALA A 326 2.74 0.89 25.45
C ALA A 326 1.87 -0.36 25.61
N LEU A 327 2.46 -1.56 25.57
CA LEU A 327 1.76 -2.82 25.76
C LEU A 327 1.29 -2.99 27.22
N GLU A 328 2.14 -2.70 28.21
CA GLU A 328 1.79 -2.76 29.64
C GLU A 328 0.60 -1.84 29.95
N LEU A 329 0.64 -0.59 29.49
CA LEU A 329 -0.48 0.34 29.64
C LEU A 329 -1.79 -0.27 29.15
N LEU A 330 -1.79 -0.85 27.95
CA LEU A 330 -3.00 -1.40 27.36
C LEU A 330 -3.41 -2.74 27.99
N VAL A 331 -2.48 -3.53 28.51
CA VAL A 331 -2.79 -4.76 29.27
C VAL A 331 -3.45 -4.41 30.61
N GLU A 332 -2.97 -3.37 31.29
CA GLU A 332 -3.41 -3.02 32.65
C GLU A 332 -4.65 -2.12 32.70
N ARG A 333 -4.92 -1.34 31.64
CA ARG A 333 -5.94 -0.28 31.66
C ARG A 333 -7.06 -0.50 30.66
N ASP A 334 -8.08 -1.22 31.11
CA ASP A 334 -9.33 -1.45 30.36
C ASP A 334 -10.03 -0.13 29.95
N ASP A 335 -9.96 0.90 30.79
CA ASP A 335 -10.55 2.21 30.49
C ASP A 335 -9.84 2.92 29.34
N VAL A 336 -8.52 2.80 29.24
CA VAL A 336 -7.72 3.32 28.13
C VAL A 336 -8.03 2.53 26.86
N ARG A 337 -8.10 1.19 26.93
CA ARG A 337 -8.50 0.35 25.78
C ARG A 337 -9.88 0.74 25.25
N ALA A 338 -10.86 0.96 26.14
CA ALA A 338 -12.21 1.35 25.76
C ALA A 338 -12.26 2.74 25.09
N GLN A 339 -11.53 3.72 25.63
CA GLN A 339 -11.45 5.07 25.04
C GLN A 339 -10.81 5.04 23.65
N MET A 340 -9.67 4.34 23.53
CA MET A 340 -8.98 4.19 22.26
C MET A 340 -9.80 3.40 21.24
N GLY A 341 -10.51 2.36 21.67
CA GLY A 341 -11.40 1.58 20.82
C GLY A 341 -12.56 2.42 20.26
N ALA A 342 -13.15 3.28 21.08
CA ALA A 342 -14.17 4.24 20.64
C ALA A 342 -13.59 5.26 19.63
N ALA A 343 -12.37 5.74 19.85
CA ALA A 343 -11.69 6.62 18.89
C ALA A 343 -11.40 5.91 17.57
N ALA A 344 -10.92 4.67 17.62
CA ALA A 344 -10.65 3.83 16.45
C ALA A 344 -11.91 3.60 15.60
N ALA A 345 -13.04 3.25 16.24
CA ALA A 345 -14.32 3.07 15.55
C ALA A 345 -14.82 4.37 14.90
N ARG A 346 -14.71 5.51 15.59
CA ARG A 346 -15.04 6.82 15.01
C ARG A 346 -14.15 7.16 13.82
N LEU A 347 -12.85 6.88 13.91
CA LEU A 347 -11.90 7.11 12.82
C LEU A 347 -12.29 6.29 11.58
N ALA A 348 -12.64 5.01 11.77
CA ALA A 348 -13.12 4.15 10.69
C ALA A 348 -14.38 4.73 10.01
N GLN A 349 -15.37 5.15 10.81
CA GLN A 349 -16.65 5.70 10.32
C GLN A 349 -16.52 7.07 9.65
N GLN A 350 -15.57 7.91 10.05
CA GLN A 350 -15.46 9.29 9.56
C GLN A 350 -14.50 9.43 8.39
N GLN A 351 -13.34 8.78 8.45
CA GLN A 351 -12.26 8.98 7.48
C GLN A 351 -12.11 7.82 6.51
N HIS A 352 -12.41 6.60 6.96
CA HIS A 352 -12.23 5.38 6.17
C HIS A 352 -13.55 4.80 5.65
N ASP A 353 -14.69 5.48 5.84
CA ASP A 353 -15.98 5.01 5.35
C ASP A 353 -15.92 4.65 3.85
N LEU A 354 -16.43 3.46 3.50
CA LEU A 354 -16.31 2.92 2.15
C LEU A 354 -17.04 3.79 1.11
N GLY A 355 -18.22 4.30 1.44
CA GLY A 355 -19.01 5.15 0.55
C GLY A 355 -18.28 6.46 0.28
N ARG A 356 -17.83 7.14 1.35
CA ARG A 356 -17.01 8.34 1.25
C ARG A 356 -15.73 8.12 0.44
N VAL A 357 -15.02 7.02 0.67
CA VAL A 357 -13.80 6.69 -0.09
C VAL A 357 -14.11 6.46 -1.56
N ALA A 358 -15.21 5.76 -1.89
CA ALA A 358 -15.64 5.57 -3.27
C ALA A 358 -15.96 6.91 -3.96
N GLU A 359 -16.63 7.84 -3.29
CA GLU A 359 -16.88 9.20 -3.80
C GLU A 359 -15.57 9.97 -4.08
N LEU A 360 -14.56 9.85 -3.22
CA LEU A 360 -13.23 10.46 -3.44
C LEU A 360 -12.53 9.86 -4.67
N TYR A 361 -12.65 8.54 -4.88
CA TYR A 361 -12.17 7.88 -6.09
C TYR A 361 -12.88 8.41 -7.33
N VAL A 362 -14.21 8.55 -7.29
CA VAL A 362 -15.00 9.10 -8.39
C VAL A 362 -14.54 10.50 -8.73
N ALA A 363 -14.41 11.38 -7.73
CA ALA A 363 -13.95 12.74 -7.92
C ALA A 363 -12.55 12.80 -8.57
N ALA A 364 -11.59 12.02 -8.07
CA ALA A 364 -10.25 11.94 -8.63
C ALA A 364 -10.24 11.47 -10.08
N LEU A 365 -11.04 10.44 -10.40
CA LEU A 365 -11.12 9.89 -11.75
C LEU A 365 -11.83 10.83 -12.73
N GLU A 366 -12.89 11.51 -12.28
CA GLU A 366 -13.59 12.53 -13.07
C GLU A 366 -12.71 13.74 -13.33
N GLU A 367 -11.92 14.20 -12.36
CA GLU A 367 -10.92 15.25 -12.54
C GLU A 367 -9.86 14.81 -13.56
N ALA A 368 -9.33 13.59 -13.44
CA ALA A 368 -8.36 13.04 -14.37
C ALA A 368 -8.92 12.95 -15.81
N ALA A 369 -10.18 12.52 -15.96
CA ALA A 369 -10.85 12.42 -17.25
C ALA A 369 -11.25 13.79 -17.82
N GLY A 370 -11.70 14.72 -16.96
CA GLY A 370 -12.09 16.07 -17.31
C GLY A 370 -10.91 16.91 -17.79
N GLY A 371 -9.75 16.78 -17.14
CA GLY A 371 -8.50 17.39 -17.62
C GLY A 371 -8.13 16.91 -19.02
N ALA A 372 -8.34 15.62 -19.33
CA ALA A 372 -8.15 15.11 -20.69
C ALA A 372 -9.19 15.68 -21.69
N ALA A 373 -10.47 15.75 -21.31
CA ALA A 373 -11.52 16.28 -22.17
C ALA A 373 -11.34 17.77 -22.49
N VAL A 374 -10.89 18.57 -21.51
CA VAL A 374 -10.57 19.99 -21.71
C VAL A 374 -9.36 20.13 -22.61
N ARG A 375 -8.27 19.38 -22.38
CA ARG A 375 -7.10 19.40 -23.28
C ARG A 375 -7.50 19.06 -24.72
N ASP A 376 -8.28 18.01 -24.90
CA ASP A 376 -8.76 17.59 -26.22
C ASP A 376 -9.67 18.64 -26.88
N ALA A 377 -10.51 19.33 -26.10
CA ALA A 377 -11.36 20.41 -26.60
C ALA A 377 -10.52 21.60 -27.07
N VAL A 378 -9.53 22.00 -26.27
CA VAL A 378 -8.59 23.08 -26.62
C VAL A 378 -7.78 22.72 -27.86
N LEU A 379 -7.25 21.50 -27.95
CA LEU A 379 -6.53 21.02 -29.14
C LEU A 379 -7.40 21.09 -30.39
N ARG A 380 -8.65 20.63 -30.31
CA ARG A 380 -9.59 20.69 -31.45
C ARG A 380 -9.91 22.12 -31.85
N GLU A 381 -10.10 23.00 -30.88
CA GLU A 381 -10.39 24.42 -31.14
C GLU A 381 -9.20 25.13 -31.77
N VAL A 382 -7.99 24.89 -31.27
CA VAL A 382 -6.74 25.44 -31.84
C VAL A 382 -6.50 24.89 -33.24
N SER A 383 -6.72 23.59 -33.46
CA SER A 383 -6.60 22.97 -34.80
C SER A 383 -7.60 23.56 -35.79
N ARG A 384 -8.85 23.78 -35.36
CA ARG A 384 -9.88 24.42 -36.19
C ARG A 384 -9.53 25.88 -36.50
N ALA A 385 -9.12 26.65 -35.49
CA ALA A 385 -8.74 28.05 -35.68
C ALA A 385 -7.53 28.20 -36.63
N ALA A 386 -6.54 27.31 -36.54
CA ALA A 386 -5.41 27.26 -37.44
C ALA A 386 -5.85 26.98 -38.89
N ALA A 387 -6.75 26.01 -39.09
CA ALA A 387 -7.31 25.71 -40.41
C ALA A 387 -8.13 26.88 -40.98
N ASP A 388 -8.91 27.57 -40.15
CA ASP A 388 -9.73 28.72 -40.57
C ASP A 388 -8.89 29.91 -41.07
N VAL A 389 -7.66 30.07 -40.57
CA VAL A 389 -6.70 31.08 -41.06
C VAL A 389 -5.76 30.56 -42.14
N GLY A 390 -5.99 29.34 -42.65
CA GLY A 390 -5.26 28.76 -43.77
C GLY A 390 -3.93 28.09 -43.42
N ILE A 391 -3.65 27.83 -42.13
CA ILE A 391 -2.45 27.11 -41.69
C ILE A 391 -2.67 25.60 -41.90
N SER A 392 -1.87 25.03 -42.78
CA SER A 392 -1.79 23.59 -43.06
C SER A 392 -0.87 22.88 -42.07
N PRO A 393 -1.06 21.58 -41.79
CA PRO A 393 -0.13 20.80 -40.96
C PRO A 393 1.33 20.77 -41.45
N GLU A 394 1.58 21.11 -42.71
CA GLU A 394 2.92 21.17 -43.31
C GLU A 394 3.60 22.55 -43.15
N ASP A 395 2.86 23.55 -42.67
CA ASP A 395 3.37 24.92 -42.51
C ASP A 395 4.25 25.04 -41.26
N ALA A 396 5.24 25.95 -41.31
CA ALA A 396 6.15 26.18 -40.19
C ALA A 396 5.41 26.70 -38.93
N GLU A 397 4.32 27.42 -39.15
CA GLU A 397 3.41 27.95 -38.14
C GLU A 397 2.70 26.84 -37.36
N ALA A 398 2.35 25.71 -38.00
CA ALA A 398 1.77 24.56 -37.32
C ALA A 398 2.76 23.92 -36.34
N GLY A 399 4.04 23.87 -36.71
CA GLY A 399 5.13 23.42 -35.85
C GLY A 399 5.32 24.31 -34.62
N GLU A 400 5.23 25.63 -34.77
CA GLU A 400 5.29 26.57 -33.65
C GLU A 400 4.06 26.47 -32.74
N ILE A 401 2.86 26.31 -33.28
CA ILE A 401 1.63 26.09 -32.51
C ILE A 401 1.74 24.80 -31.67
N ALA A 402 2.21 23.70 -32.26
CA ALA A 402 2.43 22.45 -31.55
C ALA A 402 3.46 22.61 -30.42
N ARG A 403 4.57 23.31 -30.68
CA ARG A 403 5.60 23.60 -29.67
C ARG A 403 5.05 24.41 -28.50
N ARG A 404 4.24 25.45 -28.78
CA ARG A 404 3.59 26.28 -27.75
C ARG A 404 2.56 25.52 -26.94
N LEU A 405 1.78 24.65 -27.57
CA LEU A 405 0.84 23.78 -26.87
C LEU A 405 1.56 22.76 -25.97
N ALA A 406 2.72 22.27 -26.39
CA ALA A 406 3.56 21.41 -25.57
C ALA A 406 4.17 22.14 -24.36
N GLU A 407 4.52 23.43 -24.49
CA GLU A 407 5.01 24.28 -23.38
C GLU A 407 3.97 24.45 -22.25
N VAL A 408 2.67 24.33 -22.55
CA VAL A 408 1.56 24.45 -21.59
C VAL A 408 0.85 23.12 -21.33
N GLU A 409 1.51 21.99 -21.64
CA GLU A 409 1.02 20.62 -21.40
C GLU A 409 -0.32 20.27 -22.10
N LEU A 410 -0.65 20.99 -23.17
CA LEU A 410 -1.90 20.84 -23.92
C LEU A 410 -1.74 20.01 -25.20
N GLY A 411 -0.54 19.60 -25.62
CA GLY A 411 -0.31 18.78 -26.81
C GLY A 411 1.08 18.11 -26.86
N ARG A 412 1.24 17.07 -27.69
CA ARG A 412 2.54 16.46 -28.03
C ARG A 412 2.80 16.55 -29.52
#